data_AF-A0A7K4H1I4-F1
#
_entry.id   AF-A0A7K4H1I4-F1
#
_cell.length_a   1.000
_cell.length_b   1.000
_cell.length_c   1.000
_cell.angle_alpha   90.00
_cell.angle_beta   90.00
_cell.angle_gamma   90.00
#
_symmetry.space_group_name_H-M   'P 1'
#
loop_
_entity.id
_entity.type
_entity.pdbx_description
1 polymer ?
#
loop_
_entity_poly.entity_id
_entity_poly.type
_entity_poly.pdbx_seq_one_letter_code
_entity_poly.pdbx_strand_id
1 'polypeptide(L)' 'MVDLHISTPNKGLQLGTKAPMIDTEDIDGDKVNLNILLEQYTGVLLDFFRGSW' A
#
# COMPACT_ATOMS: atom_id res chain seq x y z
N MET A 1 -9.63 -20.06 26.56
CA MET A 1 -8.86 -19.50 25.44
C MET A 1 -8.98 -17.99 25.54
N VAL A 2 -7.87 -17.27 25.63
CA VAL A 2 -7.88 -15.80 25.63
C VAL A 2 -7.96 -15.36 24.18
N ASP A 3 -9.08 -14.75 23.79
CA ASP A 3 -9.21 -14.04 22.52
C ASP A 3 -8.25 -12.86 22.54
N LEU A 4 -7.05 -13.07 22.01
CA LEU A 4 -6.05 -12.02 21.86
C LEU A 4 -6.54 -11.09 20.74
N HIS A 5 -7.27 -10.03 21.11
CA HIS A 5 -7.56 -8.94 20.18
C HIS A 5 -6.25 -8.25 19.84
N ILE A 6 -5.62 -8.64 18.72
CA ILE A 6 -4.44 -7.97 18.19
C ILE A 6 -4.91 -6.63 17.59
N SER A 7 -5.05 -5.61 18.44
CA SER A 7 -5.10 -4.23 17.96
C SER A 7 -3.66 -3.79 17.70
N THR A 8 -3.23 -3.76 16.43
CA THR A 8 -1.97 -3.10 16.07
C THR A 8 -2.13 -1.60 16.37
N PRO A 9 -1.37 -1.03 17.32
CA PRO A 9 -1.57 0.35 17.77
C PRO A 9 -1.19 1.38 16.70
N ASN A 10 -0.37 0.97 15.72
CA ASN A 10 0.06 1.80 14.59
C ASN A 10 -0.65 1.33 13.32
N LYS A 11 -1.82 1.90 13.03
CA LYS A 11 -2.52 1.70 11.76
C LYS A 11 -1.94 2.64 10.71
N GLY A 12 -1.60 2.10 9.54
CA GLY A 12 -1.09 2.89 8.41
C GLY A 12 0.39 3.28 8.50
N LEU A 13 0.84 4.03 7.50
CA LEU A 13 2.20 4.54 7.42
C LEU A 13 2.30 5.86 8.20
N GLN A 14 3.33 6.00 9.05
CA GLN A 14 3.56 7.24 9.78
C GLN A 14 3.99 8.35 8.82
N LEU A 15 3.51 9.58 9.06
CA LEU A 15 3.88 10.74 8.25
C LEU A 15 5.40 10.99 8.29
N GLY A 16 5.97 11.38 7.16
CA GLY A 16 7.41 11.64 7.02
C GLY A 16 8.30 10.39 6.99
N THR A 17 7.72 9.19 7.08
CA THR A 17 8.46 7.95 6.84
C THR A 17 8.59 7.68 5.34
N LYS A 18 9.63 6.93 4.96
CA LYS A 18 9.83 6.52 3.57
C LYS A 18 8.66 5.62 3.14
N ALA A 19 8.05 5.92 2.00
CA ALA A 19 7.03 5.05 1.42
C ALA A 19 7.59 3.64 1.16
N PRO A 20 6.82 2.57 1.41
CA PRO A 20 7.24 1.22 1.08
C PRO A 20 7.39 1.08 -0.43
N MET A 21 8.33 0.24 -0.88
CA MET A 21 8.44 -0.07 -2.30
C MET A 21 7.22 -0.87 -2.74
N ILE A 22 6.57 -0.41 -3.81
CA ILE A 22 5.53 -1.17 -4.50
C ILE A 22 6.13 -1.62 -5.82
N ASP A 23 6.20 -2.93 -5.99
CA ASP A 23 6.60 -3.60 -7.22
C ASP A 23 5.67 -4.80 -7.38
N THR A 24 4.61 -4.61 -8.16
CA THR A 24 3.51 -5.57 -8.35
C THR A 24 3.05 -5.55 -9.81
N GLU A 25 2.09 -6.39 -10.15
CA GLU A 25 1.31 -6.32 -11.38
C GLU A 25 -0.13 -5.90 -11.07
N ASP A 26 -0.80 -5.30 -12.05
CA ASP A 26 -2.24 -5.05 -12.00
C ASP A 26 -3.05 -6.25 -12.53
N ILE A 27 -4.37 -6.08 -12.66
CA ILE A 27 -5.28 -7.14 -13.09
C ILE A 27 -5.06 -7.60 -14.53
N ASP A 28 -4.48 -6.74 -15.38
CA ASP A 28 -4.19 -7.03 -16.78
C ASP A 28 -2.76 -7.61 -16.95
N GLY A 29 -2.00 -7.70 -15.86
CA GLY A 29 -0.61 -8.17 -15.84
C GLY A 29 0.41 -7.08 -16.14
N ASP A 30 -0.01 -5.82 -16.19
CA ASP A 30 0.90 -4.70 -16.41
C ASP A 30 1.68 -4.40 -15.13
N LYS A 31 2.98 -4.12 -15.29
CA LYS A 31 3.86 -3.87 -14.15
C LYS A 31 3.56 -2.52 -13.50
N VAL A 32 3.29 -2.54 -12.20
CA VAL A 32 3.10 -1.37 -11.34
C VAL A 32 4.31 -1.21 -10.42
N ASN A 33 5.11 -0.18 -10.66
CA ASN A 33 6.29 0.14 -9.84
C ASN A 33 6.23 1.57 -9.30
N LEU A 34 6.44 1.72 -7.99
CA LEU A 34 6.34 3.03 -7.32
C LEU A 34 7.32 4.07 -7.85
N ASN A 35 8.56 3.69 -8.18
CA ASN A 35 9.54 4.66 -8.69
C ASN A 35 9.10 5.20 -10.05
N ILE A 36 8.65 4.32 -10.94
CA ILE A 36 8.16 4.70 -12.27
C ILE A 36 6.96 5.64 -12.14
N LEU A 37 6.02 5.33 -11.23
CA LEU A 37 4.87 6.20 -10.97
C LEU A 37 5.28 7.58 -10.46
N LEU A 38 6.27 7.67 -9.57
CA LEU A 38 6.75 8.94 -9.02
C LEU A 38 7.66 9.73 -9.97
N GLU A 39 8.20 9.10 -11.01
CA GLU A 39 8.86 9.82 -12.12
C GLU A 39 7.84 10.54 -13.00
N GLN A 40 6.64 9.97 -13.16
CA GLN A 40 5.59 10.50 -14.02
C GLN A 40 4.58 11.42 -13.29
N TYR A 41 4.31 11.14 -12.01
CA TYR A 41 3.28 11.81 -11.22
C TYR A 41 3.86 12.44 -9.95
N THR A 42 3.25 13.54 -9.51
CA THR A 42 3.68 14.26 -8.29
C THR A 42 3.50 13.46 -7.00
N GLY A 43 2.64 12.45 -7.01
CA GLY A 43 2.39 11.59 -5.87
C GLY A 43 1.46 10.42 -6.23
N VAL A 44 1.39 9.45 -5.33
CA VAL A 44 0.55 8.25 -5.47
C VAL A 44 -0.39 8.14 -4.27
N LEU A 45 -1.67 7.90 -4.53
CA LEU A 45 -2.67 7.56 -3.52
C LEU A 45 -2.82 6.04 -3.47
N LEU A 46 -2.68 5.46 -2.28
CA LEU A 46 -2.90 4.03 -2.04
C LEU A 46 -4.19 3.86 -1.27
N ASP A 47 -5.15 3.17 -1.88
CA ASP A 47 -6.41 2.82 -1.24
C ASP A 47 -6.46 1.32 -0.96
N PHE A 48 -6.79 0.96 0.27
CA PHE A 48 -6.82 -0.43 0.73
C PHE A 48 -8.25 -0.86 1.02
N PHE A 49 -8.78 -1.74 0.18
CA PHE A 49 -10.12 -2.32 0.34
C PHE A 49 -10.03 -3.84 0.54
N ARG A 50 -10.99 -4.39 1.29
CA ARG A 50 -11.08 -5.85 1.51
C ARG A 50 -11.89 -6.49 0.41
N GLY A 51 -11.20 -6.85 -0.67
CA GLY A 51 -11.75 -7.54 -1.83
C GLY A 51 -12.31 -6.58 -2.88
N SER A 52 -11.98 -6.85 -4.14
CA SER A 52 -12.72 -6.37 -5.29
C SER A 52 -13.82 -7.38 -5.56
N TRP A 53 -15.08 -6.94 -5.54
CA TRP A 53 -16.19 -7.75 -5.99
C TRP A 53 -16.23 -7.82 -7.51
#